data_AF-A0A519P341-F1
#
_entry.id   AF-A0A519P341-F1
#
_cell.length_a   1.000
_cell.length_b   1.000
_cell.length_c   1.000
_cell.angle_alpha   90.00
_cell.angle_beta   90.00
_cell.angle_gamma   90.00
#
_symmetry.space_group_name_H-M   'P 1'
#
loop_
_entity.id
_entity.type
_entity.pdbx_description
1 polymer ?
#
loop_
_entity_poly.entity_id
_entity_poly.type
_entity_poly.pdbx_seq_one_letter_code
_entity_poly.pdbx_strand_id
1 'polypeptide(L)'
;MTIEPAFADFEAKYSQGAPQVVWTRLIDDLETPVSAYLKIAHGRPYAFLFESVEGGAHRGRYSVIAMKPDLVWRCRGDQAEIAVGPDIAAGRFQS
;
A
#
# COMPACT_ATOMS: atom_id res chain seq x y z
N MET A 1 -5.06 17.21 10.29
CA MET A 1 -4.51 16.28 9.29
C MET A 1 -4.38 17.08 8.00
N THR A 2 -3.16 17.29 7.53
CA THR A 2 -2.89 18.04 6.30
C THR A 2 -2.58 17.04 5.20
N ILE A 3 -3.37 17.07 4.13
CA ILE A 3 -3.20 16.20 2.97
C ILE A 3 -2.25 16.90 2.00
N GLU A 4 -1.24 16.17 1.56
CA GLU A 4 -0.19 16.63 0.67
C GLU A 4 -0.11 15.72 -0.57
N PRO A 5 0.19 16.25 -1.76
CA PRO A 5 0.26 17.69 -2.06
C PRO A 5 -1.13 18.36 -1.95
N ALA A 6 -1.14 19.69 -1.81
CA ALA A 6 -2.36 20.48 -1.89
C ALA A 6 -3.09 20.21 -3.23
N PHE A 7 -4.42 20.29 -3.22
CA PHE A 7 -5.26 19.91 -4.36
C PHE A 7 -4.82 20.57 -5.69
N ALA A 8 -4.54 21.87 -5.68
CA ALA A 8 -4.14 22.60 -6.89
C ALA A 8 -2.82 22.07 -7.48
N ASP A 9 -1.85 21.72 -6.63
CA ASP A 9 -0.56 21.16 -7.07
C ASP A 9 -0.71 19.73 -7.61
N PHE A 10 -1.59 18.94 -6.99
CA PHE A 10 -1.95 17.61 -7.48
C PHE A 10 -2.63 17.68 -8.85
N GLU A 11 -3.67 18.50 -8.97
CA GLU A 11 -4.48 18.66 -10.18
C GLU A 11 -3.63 19.08 -11.39
N ALA A 12 -2.73 20.04 -11.19
CA ALA A 12 -1.86 20.54 -12.25
C ALA A 12 -0.99 19.43 -12.86
N LYS A 13 -0.42 18.54 -12.04
CA LYS A 13 0.41 17.43 -12.50
C LYS A 13 -0.40 16.23 -12.99
N TYR A 14 -1.52 15.94 -12.33
CA TYR A 14 -2.44 14.88 -12.74
C TYR A 14 -2.99 15.13 -14.15
N SER A 15 -3.37 16.37 -14.45
CA SER A 15 -3.87 16.78 -15.78
C SER A 15 -2.85 16.59 -16.91
N GLN A 16 -1.57 16.44 -16.57
CA GLN A 16 -0.48 16.15 -17.50
C GLN A 16 -0.18 14.65 -17.63
N GLY A 17 -0.95 13.79 -16.96
CA GLY A 17 -0.74 12.34 -16.94
C GLY A 17 0.46 11.89 -16.09
N ALA A 18 1.01 12.77 -15.25
CA ALA A 18 2.16 12.42 -14.40
C ALA A 18 1.71 11.59 -13.19
N PRO A 19 2.42 10.50 -12.82
CA PRO A 19 2.16 9.77 -11.58
C PRO A 19 2.45 10.63 -10.33
N GLN A 20 1.69 10.40 -9.26
CA GLN A 20 1.66 11.20 -8.04
C GLN A 20 1.31 10.32 -6.83
N VAL A 21 1.74 10.71 -5.62
CA VAL A 21 1.28 10.10 -4.36
C VAL A 21 0.62 11.18 -3.50
N VAL A 22 -0.60 10.91 -3.06
CA VAL A 22 -1.29 11.69 -2.02
C VAL A 22 -1.00 11.06 -0.67
N TRP A 23 -0.57 11.86 0.30
CA TRP A 23 -0.16 11.40 1.61
C TRP A 23 -0.51 12.42 2.69
N THR A 24 -0.36 12.00 3.94
CA THR A 24 -0.53 12.82 5.14
C THR A 24 0.39 12.25 6.21
N ARG A 25 0.79 13.08 7.17
CA ARG A 25 1.46 12.61 8.38
C ARG A 25 0.47 12.61 9.54
N LEU A 26 0.46 11.50 10.27
CA LEU A 26 -0.26 11.36 11.54
C LEU A 26 0.77 11.08 12.64
N ILE A 27 0.57 11.67 13.81
CA ILE A 27 1.33 11.34 15.02
C ILE A 27 0.47 10.34 15.78
N ASP A 28 0.99 9.14 15.97
CA ASP A 28 0.24 8.06 16.61
C ASP A 28 1.17 7.24 17.52
N ASP A 29 1.54 7.86 18.63
CA ASP A 29 2.53 7.33 19.59
C ASP A 29 2.07 6.06 20.31
N LEU A 30 0.78 5.71 20.19
CA LEU A 30 0.19 4.53 20.81
C LEU A 30 0.18 3.31 19.89
N GLU A 31 0.45 3.50 18.59
CA GLU A 31 0.49 2.39 17.66
C GLU A 31 1.89 1.79 17.55
N THR A 32 1.91 0.46 17.57
CA THR A 32 3.00 -0.33 17.00
C THR A 32 2.66 -0.66 15.54
N PRO A 33 3.63 -1.01 14.69
CA PRO A 33 3.36 -1.47 13.33
C PRO A 33 2.33 -2.61 13.26
N VAL A 34 2.39 -3.54 14.22
CA VAL A 34 1.47 -4.68 14.31
C VAL A 34 0.05 -4.21 14.67
N SER A 35 -0.10 -3.33 15.66
CA SER A 35 -1.44 -2.84 16.04
C SER A 35 -2.07 -2.01 14.91
N ALA A 36 -1.28 -1.20 14.21
CA ALA A 36 -1.75 -0.47 13.03
C ALA A 36 -2.20 -1.43 11.91
N TYR A 37 -1.42 -2.47 11.61
CA TYR A 37 -1.79 -3.51 10.63
C TYR A 37 -3.10 -4.20 11.00
N LEU A 38 -3.25 -4.59 12.26
CA LEU A 38 -4.49 -5.23 12.76
C LEU A 38 -5.72 -4.34 12.58
N LYS A 39 -5.57 -3.02 12.73
CA LYS A 39 -6.67 -2.06 12.59
C LYS A 39 -7.08 -1.80 11.15
N ILE A 40 -6.12 -1.67 10.23
CA ILE A 40 -6.43 -1.15 8.87
C ILE A 40 -6.41 -2.22 7.79
N ALA A 41 -5.63 -3.29 7.97
CA ALA A 41 -5.29 -4.22 6.90
C ALA A 41 -5.64 -5.69 7.19
N HIS A 42 -5.69 -6.11 8.46
CA HIS A 42 -5.95 -7.51 8.82
C HIS A 42 -7.23 -8.08 8.21
N GLY A 43 -7.14 -9.32 7.73
CA GLY A 43 -8.24 -10.04 7.07
C GLY A 43 -8.52 -9.60 5.62
N ARG A 44 -7.84 -8.57 5.10
CA ARG A 44 -7.98 -8.17 3.69
C ARG A 44 -7.13 -9.08 2.79
N PRO A 45 -7.62 -9.45 1.59
CA PRO A 45 -6.81 -10.13 0.59
C PRO A 45 -5.56 -9.32 0.27
N TYR A 46 -4.41 -10.01 0.20
CA TYR A 46 -3.11 -9.43 -0.16
C TYR A 46 -2.61 -8.30 0.76
N ALA A 47 -3.17 -8.15 1.95
CA ALA A 47 -2.59 -7.29 2.97
C ALA A 47 -1.32 -7.92 3.56
N PHE A 48 -0.29 -7.10 3.78
CA PHE A 48 0.93 -7.53 4.44
C PHE A 48 1.56 -6.37 5.23
N LEU A 49 2.36 -6.75 6.24
CA LEU A 49 3.22 -5.86 7.02
C LEU A 49 4.68 -6.26 6.73
N PHE A 50 5.45 -5.32 6.19
CA PHE A 50 6.91 -5.46 6.09
C PHE A 50 7.57 -4.63 7.19
N GLU A 51 8.55 -5.22 7.87
CA GLU A 51 9.34 -4.55 8.89
C GLU A 51 10.82 -4.64 8.53
N SER A 52 11.53 -3.51 8.60
CA SER A 52 12.99 -3.51 8.45
C SER A 52 13.67 -3.92 9.75
N VAL A 53 14.56 -4.91 9.67
CA VAL A 53 15.42 -5.34 10.78
C VAL A 53 16.86 -5.02 10.43
N GLU A 54 17.33 -3.82 10.78
CA GLU A 54 18.76 -3.52 10.74
C GLU A 54 19.43 -4.01 12.02
N GLY A 55 20.54 -4.74 11.88
CA GLY A 55 21.29 -5.40 12.96
C GLY A 55 21.92 -4.43 13.97
N GLY A 56 21.11 -3.92 14.89
CA GLY A 56 21.56 -3.29 16.13
C GLY A 56 21.80 -1.78 16.10
N ALA A 57 21.65 -1.10 14.96
CA ALA A 57 21.73 0.37 14.90
C ALA A 57 20.33 1.00 14.96
N HIS A 58 20.08 1.86 15.97
CA HIS A 58 18.79 2.51 16.25
C HIS A 58 18.30 3.53 15.20
N ARG A 59 18.93 3.65 14.03
CA ARG A 59 18.57 4.65 13.02
C ARG A 59 17.80 3.98 11.87
N GLY A 60 16.48 4.21 11.79
CA GLY A 60 15.71 3.94 10.57
C GLY A 60 14.81 2.71 10.54
N ARG A 61 14.17 2.35 11.67
CA ARG A 61 13.10 1.32 11.63
C ARG A 61 11.87 1.89 10.94
N TYR A 62 11.65 1.49 9.69
CA TYR A 62 10.42 1.72 8.97
C TYR A 62 9.63 0.41 8.87
N SER A 63 8.31 0.53 9.01
CA SER A 63 7.39 -0.53 8.69
C SER A 63 6.44 -0.05 7.59
N VAL A 64 6.10 -0.94 6.67
CA VAL A 64 5.22 -0.66 5.53
C VAL A 64 4.04 -1.60 5.61
N ILE A 65 2.83 -1.02 5.61
CA ILE A 65 1.59 -1.76 5.52
C ILE A 65 1.04 -1.59 4.11
N ALA A 66 0.90 -2.70 3.39
CA ALA A 66 0.16 -2.73 2.14
C ALA A 66 -1.25 -3.28 2.39
N MET A 67 -2.24 -2.70 1.73
CA MET A 67 -3.63 -3.12 1.77
C MET A 67 -4.34 -2.67 0.50
N LYS A 68 -5.40 -3.40 0.11
CA LYS A 68 -6.29 -3.04 -1.00
C LYS A 68 -5.55 -2.74 -2.32
N PRO A 69 -4.81 -3.70 -2.89
CA PRO A 69 -4.26 -3.50 -4.23
C PRO A 69 -5.39 -3.34 -5.25
N ASP A 70 -5.19 -2.48 -6.25
CA ASP A 70 -6.11 -2.34 -7.39
C ASP A 70 -5.83 -3.34 -8.51
N LEU A 71 -4.62 -3.92 -8.50
CA LEU A 71 -4.17 -4.96 -9.41
C LEU A 71 -3.29 -5.97 -8.68
N VAL A 72 -3.54 -7.26 -8.90
CA VAL A 72 -2.64 -8.35 -8.50
C VAL A 72 -2.21 -9.09 -9.75
N TRP A 73 -0.91 -9.18 -9.96
CA TRP A 73 -0.31 -9.99 -11.00
C TRP A 73 0.32 -11.24 -10.40
N ARG A 74 0.18 -12.39 -11.08
CA ARG A 74 0.81 -13.65 -10.70
C ARG A 74 1.28 -14.42 -11.93
N CYS A 75 2.21 -15.33 -11.74
CA CYS A 75 2.61 -16.32 -12.74
C CYS A 75 2.41 -17.73 -12.22
N ARG A 76 1.92 -18.63 -13.08
CA ARG A 76 1.82 -20.06 -12.84
C ARG A 76 2.40 -20.79 -14.06
N GLY A 77 3.60 -21.37 -13.90
CA GLY A 77 4.34 -21.91 -15.04
C GLY A 77 4.76 -20.79 -15.99
N ASP A 78 4.38 -20.91 -17.26
CA ASP A 78 4.58 -19.93 -18.34
C ASP A 78 3.39 -18.97 -18.53
N GLN A 79 2.34 -19.10 -17.72
CA GLN A 79 1.14 -18.27 -17.81
C GLN A 79 1.17 -17.13 -16.77
N ALA A 80 1.17 -15.90 -17.27
CA ALA A 80 0.91 -14.71 -16.48
C ALA A 80 -0.59 -14.45 -16.39
N GLU A 81 -1.07 -14.00 -15.23
CA GLU A 81 -2.47 -13.64 -15.02
C GLU A 81 -2.60 -12.42 -14.11
N ILE A 82 -3.64 -11.62 -14.32
CA ILE A 82 -4.00 -10.46 -13.50
C ILE A 82 -5.39 -10.62 -12.87
N ALA A 83 -5.58 -9.98 -11.72
CA ALA A 83 -6.88 -9.71 -11.11
C ALA A 83 -6.96 -8.22 -10.81
N VAL A 84 -8.09 -7.59 -11.10
CA VAL A 84 -8.32 -6.15 -10.87
C VAL A 84 -9.61 -5.92 -10.10
N GLY A 85 -9.64 -4.90 -9.25
CA GLY A 85 -10.83 -4.51 -8.51
C GLY A 85 -11.48 -5.68 -7.73
N PRO A 86 -12.80 -5.93 -7.87
CA PRO A 86 -13.50 -7.00 -7.14
C PRO A 86 -12.99 -8.42 -7.41
N ASP A 87 -12.35 -8.65 -8.57
CA ASP A 87 -11.82 -9.96 -8.94
C ASP A 87 -10.67 -10.41 -8.03
N ILE A 88 -9.94 -9.46 -7.45
CA ILE A 88 -8.87 -9.71 -6.48
C ILE A 88 -9.42 -10.45 -5.26
N ALA A 89 -10.51 -9.94 -4.67
CA ALA A 89 -11.12 -10.55 -3.49
C ALA A 89 -11.79 -11.89 -3.80
N ALA A 90 -12.29 -12.05 -5.04
CA ALA A 90 -12.89 -13.30 -5.49
C ALA A 90 -11.86 -14.34 -5.99
N GLY A 91 -10.57 -13.98 -6.06
CA GLY A 91 -9.53 -14.85 -6.60
C GLY A 91 -9.70 -15.19 -8.08
N ARG A 92 -10.39 -14.34 -8.85
CA ARG A 92 -10.60 -14.51 -10.29
C ARG A 92 -9.45 -13.85 -11.05
N PHE A 93 -8.70 -14.66 -11.79
CA PHE A 93 -7.54 -14.20 -12.55
C PHE A 93 -7.77 -14.43 -14.04
N GLN A 94 -7.26 -13.53 -14.86
CA GLN A 94 -7.39 -13.52 -16.30
C GLN A 94 -5.99 -13.37 -16.91
N SER A 95 -5.68 -14.15 -17.96
CA SER A 95 -4.41 -14.05 -18.71
C SER A 95 -4.37 -12.86 -19.65
#